data_AF-A0A962VIX5-F1
#
_entry.id   AF-A0A962VIX5-F1
#
_cell.length_a   1.000
_cell.length_b   1.000
_cell.length_c   1.000
_cell.angle_alpha   90.00
_cell.angle_beta   90.00
_cell.angle_gamma   90.00
#
_symmetry.space_group_name_H-M   'P 1'
#
loop_
_entity.id
_entity.type
_entity.pdbx_description
1 polymer ?
#
loop_
_entity_poly.entity_id
_entity_poly.type
_entity_poly.pdbx_seq_one_letter_code
_entity_poly.pdbx_strand_id
1 'polypeptide(L)'
;MTQRARRSKKATNGISLNAYHSVMQVRTDGWGRLKKNTSQLAEAVLEGREHKKIQQQVTADLALLRPIDSYWAFPSRQDFEYLDDLFDSGDYGKLSRAVARVSRALASLSYRHRPINLQVEDEQSSAEEGEEFSDAHEERQRRAYLNRPYFEVLVVDTISPREEESLRANMRRLRRPDDPFVYEIVVVPSFEDALIAVLFNFNIQACVIRYDFPFKSDHQLDILRQLLQDFRNDGDSTGQIEQLQENDYGPLLGAKIAELRPELDLYLVTDMAVEEIAGKLNKQFKRVFYREEDYTELDLSILRGVKARYRTPFFTALKEYSKQPTGVFHALPISRAKSIIKSNWIQDMLQFYGPNIFMAETSATSGGLDSLLEPTGPIKEAQELAARAFGAKQTYFVT
;
A
#
# COMPACT_ATOMS: atom_id res chain seq x y z
N MET A 1 -7.01 55.02 27.68
CA MET A 1 -6.83 54.42 26.34
C MET A 1 -5.76 53.34 26.43
N THR A 2 -6.15 52.06 26.52
CA THR A 2 -5.46 50.93 25.88
C THR A 2 -6.28 49.66 26.10
N GLN A 3 -6.85 49.15 25.00
CA GLN A 3 -7.68 47.95 24.95
C GLN A 3 -6.85 46.69 25.21
N ARG A 4 -7.33 45.83 26.10
CA ARG A 4 -6.93 44.42 26.20
C ARG A 4 -7.56 43.64 25.04
N ALA A 5 -6.76 43.24 24.07
CA ALA A 5 -7.16 42.33 23.01
C ALA A 5 -7.35 40.91 23.59
N ARG A 6 -8.61 40.43 23.61
CA ARG A 6 -8.95 39.02 23.86
C ARG A 6 -8.51 38.18 22.67
N ARG A 7 -7.47 37.35 22.84
CA ARG A 7 -7.18 36.24 21.92
C ARG A 7 -8.27 35.17 22.06
N SER A 8 -9.06 35.01 21.01
CA SER A 8 -10.02 33.92 20.83
C SER A 8 -9.25 32.59 20.68
N LYS A 9 -9.40 31.68 21.65
CA LYS A 9 -9.02 30.27 21.49
C LYS A 9 -10.05 29.63 20.56
N LYS A 10 -9.66 29.26 19.34
CA LYS A 10 -10.45 28.35 18.49
C LYS A 10 -10.58 27.03 19.25
N ALA A 11 -11.81 26.64 19.56
CA ALA A 11 -12.12 25.33 20.12
C ALA A 11 -11.96 24.28 19.01
N THR A 12 -10.88 23.51 19.09
CA THR A 12 -10.76 22.24 18.36
C THR A 12 -11.66 21.23 19.05
N ASN A 13 -12.82 20.93 18.46
CA ASN A 13 -13.67 19.84 18.91
C ASN A 13 -12.91 18.52 18.71
N GLY A 14 -12.37 17.95 19.79
CA GLY A 14 -11.80 16.61 19.78
C GLY A 14 -12.86 15.61 19.35
N ILE A 15 -12.59 14.88 18.27
CA ILE A 15 -13.50 13.84 17.77
C ILE A 15 -13.32 12.63 18.68
N SER A 16 -14.29 12.39 19.57
CA SER A 16 -14.30 11.21 20.45
C SER A 16 -14.58 9.95 19.61
N LEU A 17 -13.56 9.12 19.44
CA LEU A 17 -13.53 7.93 18.58
C LEU A 17 -13.70 6.61 19.34
N ASN A 18 -14.25 6.62 20.57
CA ASN A 18 -14.50 5.42 21.38
C ASN A 18 -15.43 4.36 20.73
N ALA A 19 -16.01 4.63 19.56
CA ALA A 19 -16.92 3.74 18.85
C ALA A 19 -16.25 2.88 17.76
N TYR A 20 -14.98 3.13 17.40
CA TYR A 20 -14.31 2.45 16.30
C TYR A 20 -13.16 1.57 16.79
N HIS A 21 -13.18 0.29 16.39
CA HIS A 21 -12.12 -0.68 16.71
C HIS A 21 -10.99 -0.73 15.67
N SER A 22 -11.15 -0.09 14.50
CA SER A 22 -10.16 -0.11 13.41
C SER A 22 -10.18 1.18 12.58
N VAL A 23 -9.00 1.72 12.27
CA VAL A 23 -8.83 2.92 11.44
C VAL A 23 -9.28 2.69 10.00
N MET A 24 -9.15 1.46 9.48
CA MET A 24 -9.68 1.11 8.16
C MET A 24 -11.20 1.25 8.09
N GLN A 25 -11.89 0.94 9.19
CA GLN A 25 -13.33 1.13 9.27
C GLN A 25 -13.68 2.63 9.34
N VAL A 26 -12.97 3.41 10.15
CA VAL A 26 -13.13 4.88 10.20
C VAL A 26 -12.96 5.49 8.81
N ARG A 27 -11.93 5.06 8.08
CA ARG A 27 -11.63 5.54 6.73
C ARG A 27 -12.75 5.18 5.75
N THR A 28 -13.17 3.91 5.73
CA THR A 28 -14.20 3.42 4.80
C THR A 28 -15.55 4.08 5.07
N ASP A 29 -15.98 4.12 6.33
CA ASP A 29 -17.22 4.75 6.75
C ASP A 29 -17.18 6.26 6.53
N GLY A 30 -16.02 6.88 6.80
CA GLY A 30 -15.80 8.31 6.58
C GLY A 30 -16.00 8.71 5.12
N TRP A 31 -15.40 7.98 4.17
CA TRP A 31 -15.60 8.22 2.75
C TRP A 31 -17.04 7.94 2.28
N GLY A 32 -17.68 6.90 2.82
CA GLY A 32 -19.10 6.62 2.56
C GLY A 32 -20.03 7.75 3.05
N ARG A 33 -19.73 8.28 4.23
CA ARG A 33 -20.47 9.38 4.85
C ARG A 33 -20.24 10.70 4.12
N LEU A 34 -18.99 11.00 3.76
CA LEU A 34 -18.63 12.17 2.95
C LEU A 34 -19.36 12.14 1.60
N LYS A 35 -19.33 11.02 0.88
CA LYS A 35 -20.05 10.85 -0.40
C LYS A 35 -21.55 11.14 -0.28
N LYS A 36 -22.18 10.63 0.77
CA LYS A 36 -23.61 10.88 1.03
C LYS A 36 -23.85 12.37 1.30
N ASN A 37 -23.05 12.97 2.19
CA ASN A 37 -23.22 14.35 2.60
C ASN A 37 -22.96 15.33 1.44
N THR A 38 -21.97 15.08 0.58
CA THR A 38 -21.71 15.91 -0.61
C THR A 38 -22.82 15.79 -1.65
N SER A 39 -23.40 14.60 -1.84
CA SER A 39 -24.57 14.42 -2.73
C SER A 39 -25.78 15.21 -2.22
N GLN A 40 -26.09 15.08 -0.92
CA GLN A 40 -27.19 15.83 -0.31
C GLN A 40 -26.96 17.34 -0.33
N LEU A 41 -25.70 17.79 -0.19
CA LEU A 41 -25.34 19.19 -0.28
C LEU A 41 -25.56 19.74 -1.70
N ALA A 42 -25.14 18.99 -2.72
CA ALA A 42 -25.36 19.37 -4.12
C ALA A 42 -26.87 19.49 -4.45
N GLU A 43 -27.68 18.51 -4.05
CA GLU A 43 -29.14 18.54 -4.22
C GLU A 43 -29.79 19.70 -3.48
N ALA A 44 -29.43 19.92 -2.21
CA ALA A 44 -30.01 20.98 -1.39
C ALA A 44 -29.72 22.38 -1.97
N VAL A 45 -28.54 22.58 -2.56
CA VAL A 45 -28.17 23.85 -3.20
C VAL A 45 -28.94 24.04 -4.51
N LEU A 46 -29.10 23.00 -5.33
CA LEU A 46 -29.90 23.05 -6.55
C LEU A 46 -31.37 23.36 -6.28
N GLU A 47 -31.93 22.82 -5.19
CA GLU A 47 -33.32 23.01 -4.80
C GLU A 47 -33.55 24.27 -3.93
N GLY A 48 -32.51 25.02 -3.61
CA GLY A 48 -32.61 26.22 -2.75
C GLY A 48 -32.98 25.93 -1.29
N ARG A 49 -32.74 24.70 -0.81
CA ARG A 49 -32.98 24.29 0.59
C ARG A 49 -31.90 24.82 1.54
N GLU A 50 -32.25 24.96 2.81
CA GLU A 50 -31.28 25.28 3.85
C GLU A 50 -30.24 24.15 4.00
N HIS A 51 -28.96 24.48 3.78
CA HIS A 51 -27.89 23.49 3.66
C HIS A 51 -26.70 23.72 4.61
N LYS A 52 -26.78 24.73 5.49
CA LYS A 52 -25.70 25.11 6.43
C LYS A 52 -25.26 23.96 7.35
N LYS A 53 -26.22 23.15 7.81
CA LYS A 53 -25.93 21.96 8.63
C LYS A 53 -25.16 20.90 7.85
N ILE A 54 -25.51 20.68 6.59
CA ILE A 54 -24.86 19.69 5.72
C ILE A 54 -23.44 20.16 5.37
N GLN A 55 -23.25 21.45 5.10
CA GLN A 55 -21.90 22.04 4.92
C GLN A 55 -21.00 21.81 6.12
N GLN A 56 -21.52 21.99 7.34
CA GLN A 56 -20.78 21.72 8.57
C GLN A 56 -20.40 20.24 8.71
N GLN A 57 -21.29 19.32 8.30
CA GLN A 57 -21.01 17.88 8.29
C GLN A 57 -19.93 17.53 7.27
N VAL A 58 -20.00 18.05 6.05
CA VAL A 58 -18.96 17.87 5.02
C VAL A 58 -17.61 18.40 5.50
N THR A 59 -17.59 19.58 6.13
CA THR A 59 -16.38 20.17 6.71
C THR A 59 -15.78 19.26 7.78
N ALA A 60 -16.62 18.71 8.67
CA ALA A 60 -16.18 17.79 9.72
C ALA A 60 -15.66 16.46 9.14
N ASP A 61 -16.29 15.94 8.08
CA ASP A 61 -15.87 14.72 7.40
C ASP A 61 -14.50 14.91 6.72
N LEU A 62 -14.30 16.02 5.99
CA LEU A 62 -13.01 16.36 5.37
C LEU A 62 -11.90 16.55 6.42
N ALA A 63 -12.22 17.22 7.54
CA ALA A 63 -11.28 17.43 8.64
C ALA A 63 -10.89 16.12 9.35
N LEU A 64 -11.80 15.15 9.41
CA LEU A 64 -11.52 13.82 9.95
C LEU A 64 -10.67 12.98 8.98
N LEU A 65 -11.00 12.99 7.69
CA LEU A 65 -10.37 12.12 6.69
C LEU A 65 -8.95 12.56 6.34
N ARG A 66 -8.69 13.87 6.23
CA ARG A 66 -7.37 14.39 5.83
C ARG A 66 -6.18 13.82 6.62
N PRO A 67 -6.16 13.87 7.98
CA PRO A 67 -5.05 13.31 8.75
C PRO A 67 -5.00 11.78 8.75
N ILE A 68 -6.06 11.10 8.33
CA ILE A 68 -6.04 9.64 8.18
C ILE A 68 -5.44 9.30 6.83
N ASP A 69 -5.95 9.88 5.75
CA ASP A 69 -5.50 9.60 4.39
C ASP A 69 -4.07 10.06 4.10
N SER A 70 -3.46 10.93 4.91
CA SER A 70 -2.03 11.26 4.82
C SER A 70 -1.11 10.04 5.00
N TYR A 71 -1.60 8.95 5.59
CA TYR A 71 -0.87 7.69 5.76
C TYR A 71 -1.08 6.68 4.61
N TRP A 72 -1.78 7.07 3.54
CA TRP A 72 -1.98 6.27 2.34
C TRP A 72 -1.54 7.03 1.09
N ALA A 73 -1.15 6.32 0.03
CA ALA A 73 -0.74 6.96 -1.22
C ALA A 73 -1.93 7.58 -2.00
N PHE A 74 -3.13 7.06 -1.78
CA PHE A 74 -4.36 7.55 -2.40
C PHE A 74 -5.53 7.52 -1.40
N PRO A 75 -6.34 8.59 -1.30
CA PRO A 75 -6.20 9.87 -2.02
C PRO A 75 -4.99 10.68 -1.58
N SER A 76 -4.37 11.35 -2.54
CA SER A 76 -3.18 12.17 -2.31
C SER A 76 -3.54 13.51 -1.67
N ARG A 77 -2.53 14.22 -1.17
CA ARG A 77 -2.69 15.60 -0.69
C ARG A 77 -3.30 16.53 -1.74
N GLN A 78 -2.91 16.37 -3.01
CA GLN A 78 -3.45 17.15 -4.12
C GLN A 78 -4.92 16.84 -4.38
N ASP A 79 -5.33 15.58 -4.20
CA ASP A 79 -6.75 15.21 -4.30
C ASP A 79 -7.55 15.95 -3.23
N PHE A 80 -7.06 16.04 -2.00
CA PHE A 80 -7.70 16.83 -0.94
C PHE A 80 -7.70 18.33 -1.21
N GLU A 81 -6.60 18.90 -1.71
CA GLU A 81 -6.55 20.31 -2.12
C GLU A 81 -7.60 20.63 -3.19
N TYR A 82 -7.76 19.75 -4.18
CA TYR A 82 -8.80 19.88 -5.19
C TYR A 82 -10.22 19.77 -4.61
N LEU A 83 -10.45 18.86 -3.66
CA LEU A 83 -11.75 18.75 -2.98
C LEU A 83 -12.05 19.99 -2.13
N ASP A 84 -11.05 20.57 -1.46
CA ASP A 84 -11.18 21.82 -0.72
C ASP A 84 -11.54 22.97 -1.65
N ASP A 85 -10.82 23.11 -2.76
CA ASP A 85 -11.04 24.18 -3.75
C ASP A 85 -12.49 24.13 -4.28
N LEU A 86 -13.01 22.94 -4.58
CA LEU A 86 -14.40 22.76 -5.02
C LEU A 86 -15.42 23.09 -3.92
N PHE A 87 -15.10 22.76 -2.67
CA PHE A 87 -15.96 23.07 -1.53
C PHE A 87 -15.99 24.58 -1.25
N ASP A 88 -14.84 25.24 -1.24
CA ASP A 88 -14.68 26.67 -0.98
C ASP A 88 -15.23 27.53 -2.13
N SER A 89 -15.10 27.07 -3.38
CA SER A 89 -15.72 27.73 -4.54
C SER A 89 -17.24 27.54 -4.61
N GLY A 90 -17.81 26.67 -3.77
CA GLY A 90 -19.24 26.33 -3.77
C GLY A 90 -19.68 25.46 -4.95
N ASP A 91 -18.76 24.82 -5.67
CA ASP A 91 -19.08 23.90 -6.78
C ASP A 91 -19.39 22.50 -6.22
N TYR A 92 -20.48 22.41 -5.47
CA TYR A 92 -20.88 21.18 -4.78
C TYR A 92 -21.24 20.03 -5.74
N GLY A 93 -21.65 20.35 -6.97
CA GLY A 93 -21.92 19.36 -8.01
C GLY A 93 -20.66 18.63 -8.45
N LYS A 94 -19.58 19.36 -8.76
CA LYS A 94 -18.27 18.74 -9.03
C LYS A 94 -17.68 18.07 -7.80
N LEU A 95 -17.82 18.66 -6.61
CA LEU A 95 -17.36 18.05 -5.36
C LEU A 95 -17.98 16.67 -5.16
N SER A 96 -19.31 16.56 -5.30
CA SER A 96 -20.02 15.29 -5.15
C SER A 96 -19.52 14.22 -6.14
N ARG A 97 -19.29 14.60 -7.41
CA ARG A 97 -18.73 13.69 -8.43
C ARG A 97 -17.30 13.25 -8.09
N ALA A 98 -16.44 14.18 -7.67
CA ALA A 98 -15.05 13.89 -7.30
C ALA A 98 -14.99 12.94 -6.08
N VAL A 99 -15.76 13.22 -5.01
CA VAL A 99 -15.84 12.34 -3.84
C VAL A 99 -16.42 10.96 -4.20
N ALA A 100 -17.43 10.90 -5.06
CA ALA A 100 -17.98 9.63 -5.53
C ALA A 100 -16.94 8.81 -6.31
N ARG A 101 -16.09 9.46 -7.10
CA ARG A 101 -14.98 8.82 -7.83
C ARG A 101 -13.92 8.28 -6.88
N VAL A 102 -13.51 9.05 -5.88
CA VAL A 102 -12.61 8.57 -4.82
C VAL A 102 -13.20 7.35 -4.11
N SER A 103 -14.44 7.46 -3.64
CA SER A 103 -15.13 6.36 -2.95
C SER A 103 -15.23 5.10 -3.82
N ARG A 104 -15.51 5.24 -5.13
CA ARG A 104 -15.53 4.12 -6.08
C ARG A 104 -14.14 3.49 -6.24
N ALA A 105 -13.10 4.31 -6.41
CA ALA A 105 -11.74 3.84 -6.57
C ALA A 105 -11.21 3.12 -5.31
N LEU A 106 -11.56 3.60 -4.12
CA LEU A 106 -11.25 2.94 -2.86
C LEU A 106 -11.96 1.58 -2.72
N ALA A 107 -13.24 1.51 -3.11
CA ALA A 107 -14.03 0.27 -3.04
C ALA A 107 -13.56 -0.79 -4.06
N SER A 108 -13.22 -0.37 -5.29
CA SER A 108 -12.75 -1.28 -6.35
C SER A 108 -11.24 -1.52 -6.33
N LEU A 109 -10.50 -0.78 -5.51
CA LEU A 109 -9.03 -0.74 -5.49
C LEU A 109 -8.40 -0.34 -6.83
N SER A 110 -9.15 0.35 -7.71
CA SER A 110 -8.66 0.70 -9.07
C SER A 110 -7.46 1.65 -9.06
N TYR A 111 -7.28 2.44 -8.00
CA TYR A 111 -6.13 3.33 -7.81
C TYR A 111 -4.78 2.59 -7.81
N ARG A 112 -4.79 1.28 -7.52
CA ARG A 112 -3.59 0.43 -7.49
C ARG A 112 -3.00 0.16 -8.87
N HIS A 113 -3.82 0.28 -9.90
CA HIS A 113 -3.47 -0.12 -11.27
C HIS A 113 -3.49 1.06 -12.23
N ARG A 114 -4.16 2.16 -11.86
CA ARG A 114 -4.38 3.33 -12.71
C ARG A 114 -4.35 4.62 -11.86
N PRO A 115 -3.71 5.69 -12.34
CA PRO A 115 -3.85 7.01 -11.73
C PRO A 115 -5.30 7.51 -11.86
N ILE A 116 -5.88 7.94 -10.74
CA ILE A 116 -7.23 8.50 -10.69
C ILE A 116 -7.11 10.02 -10.80
N ASN A 117 -7.55 10.59 -11.93
CA ASN A 117 -7.60 12.04 -12.10
C ASN A 117 -8.97 12.58 -11.72
N LEU A 118 -9.08 13.34 -10.62
CA LEU A 118 -10.35 13.89 -10.14
C LEU A 118 -10.86 15.09 -10.96
N GLN A 119 -10.03 15.66 -11.84
CA GLN A 119 -10.36 16.85 -12.64
C GLN A 119 -11.06 16.52 -13.97
N VAL A 120 -10.99 15.26 -14.42
CA VAL A 120 -11.60 14.83 -15.70
C VAL A 120 -13.06 14.46 -15.47
N GLU A 121 -13.97 15.06 -16.25
CA GLU A 121 -15.40 14.74 -16.22
C GLU A 121 -15.67 13.35 -16.84
N ASP A 122 -16.69 12.65 -16.32
CA ASP A 122 -16.93 11.20 -16.50
C ASP A 122 -17.01 10.72 -17.98
N GLU A 123 -17.21 11.61 -18.96
CA GLU A 123 -17.38 11.26 -20.39
C GLU A 123 -16.15 10.60 -21.03
N GLN A 124 -14.95 10.73 -20.46
CA GLN A 124 -13.75 10.06 -20.96
C GLN A 124 -13.39 8.77 -20.21
N SER A 125 -13.93 8.55 -19.01
CA SER A 125 -13.64 7.34 -18.23
C SER A 125 -14.42 6.11 -18.68
N SER A 126 -15.61 6.29 -19.24
CA SER A 126 -16.41 5.21 -19.84
C SER A 126 -15.96 4.87 -21.26
N ALA A 127 -15.23 5.76 -21.94
CA ALA A 127 -14.70 5.50 -23.29
C ALA A 127 -13.55 4.46 -23.30
N GLU A 128 -12.80 4.34 -22.20
CA GLU A 128 -11.72 3.35 -22.07
C GLU A 128 -12.20 1.95 -21.65
N GLU A 129 -13.49 1.80 -21.31
CA GLU A 129 -14.16 0.52 -21.04
C GLU A 129 -14.72 -0.13 -22.32
N GLY A 130 -14.64 0.54 -23.48
CA GLY A 130 -15.34 0.12 -24.70
C GLY A 130 -14.56 0.25 -26.02
N GLU A 131 -13.24 0.46 -26.02
CA GLU A 131 -12.47 0.26 -27.25
C GLU A 131 -12.19 -1.24 -27.42
N GLU A 132 -13.07 -1.92 -28.15
CA GLU A 132 -12.83 -3.24 -28.76
C GLU A 132 -11.62 -3.15 -29.71
N PHE A 133 -10.41 -3.22 -29.16
CA PHE A 133 -9.20 -3.43 -29.96
C PHE A 133 -9.08 -4.91 -30.32
N SER A 134 -8.96 -5.20 -31.62
CA SER A 134 -9.06 -6.55 -32.16
C SER A 134 -7.83 -7.43 -31.94
N ASP A 135 -6.87 -7.05 -31.10
CA ASP A 135 -5.64 -7.82 -30.88
C ASP A 135 -5.60 -8.48 -29.50
N ALA A 136 -5.81 -9.81 -29.49
CA ALA A 136 -5.71 -10.65 -28.31
C ALA A 136 -4.33 -10.58 -27.62
N HIS A 137 -3.29 -10.10 -28.31
CA HIS A 137 -1.97 -9.88 -27.73
C HIS A 137 -1.94 -8.63 -26.84
N GLU A 138 -2.47 -7.51 -27.32
CA GLU A 138 -2.51 -6.24 -26.57
C GLU A 138 -3.40 -6.36 -25.34
N GLU A 139 -4.54 -7.05 -25.45
CA GLU A 139 -5.41 -7.27 -24.30
C GLU A 139 -4.77 -8.20 -23.25
N ARG A 140 -3.97 -9.17 -23.68
CA ARG A 140 -3.20 -10.03 -22.76
C ARG A 140 -2.11 -9.22 -22.05
N GLN A 141 -1.44 -8.31 -22.74
CA GLN A 141 -0.45 -7.40 -22.14
C GLN A 141 -1.11 -6.41 -21.16
N ARG A 142 -2.27 -5.83 -21.52
CA ARG A 142 -3.05 -4.95 -20.64
C ARG A 142 -3.52 -5.67 -19.38
N ARG A 143 -4.06 -6.90 -19.51
CA ARG A 143 -4.42 -7.73 -18.35
C ARG A 143 -3.20 -8.09 -17.49
N ALA A 144 -2.06 -8.38 -18.11
CA ALA A 144 -0.81 -8.64 -17.38
C ALA A 144 -0.31 -7.39 -16.62
N TYR A 145 -0.47 -6.20 -17.19
CA TYR A 145 -0.16 -4.93 -16.53
C TYR A 145 -1.13 -4.64 -15.37
N LEU A 146 -2.43 -4.81 -15.57
CA LEU A 146 -3.46 -4.64 -14.54
C LEU A 146 -3.34 -5.66 -13.40
N ASN A 147 -2.75 -6.82 -13.63
CA ASN A 147 -2.60 -7.86 -12.60
C ASN A 147 -1.27 -7.76 -11.81
N ARG A 148 -0.48 -6.70 -12.00
CA ARG A 148 0.75 -6.52 -11.21
C ARG A 148 0.41 -6.27 -9.75
N PRO A 149 1.07 -6.95 -8.80
CA PRO A 149 0.89 -6.66 -7.40
C PRO A 149 1.29 -5.23 -7.08
N TYR A 150 0.44 -4.56 -6.31
CA TYR A 150 0.62 -3.20 -5.84
C TYR A 150 1.08 -3.20 -4.37
N PHE A 151 2.00 -2.30 -4.04
CA PHE A 151 2.37 -1.99 -2.65
C PHE A 151 2.69 -0.51 -2.46
N GLU A 152 2.94 -0.10 -1.23
CA GLU A 152 3.30 1.28 -0.89
C GLU A 152 4.69 1.32 -0.24
N VAL A 153 5.40 2.42 -0.49
CA VAL A 153 6.71 2.70 0.10
C VAL A 153 6.56 3.91 1.00
N LEU A 154 6.84 3.71 2.29
CA LEU A 154 6.89 4.81 3.24
C LEU A 154 8.20 5.58 3.05
N VAL A 155 8.13 6.89 2.96
CA VAL A 155 9.28 7.79 2.96
C VAL A 155 9.13 8.73 4.14
N VAL A 156 10.11 8.73 5.04
CA VAL A 156 10.10 9.60 6.22
C VAL A 156 11.02 10.77 5.94
N ASP A 157 10.42 11.93 5.70
CA ASP A 157 11.13 13.13 5.22
C ASP A 157 10.30 14.40 5.46
N THR A 158 10.95 15.50 5.84
CA THR A 158 10.33 16.83 5.94
C THR A 158 10.50 17.61 4.65
N ILE A 159 9.72 17.24 3.63
CA ILE A 159 9.71 17.94 2.34
C ILE A 159 8.44 18.75 2.12
N SER A 160 8.56 19.79 1.30
CA SER A 160 7.42 20.59 0.88
C SER A 160 6.47 19.79 -0.02
N PRO A 161 5.19 20.18 -0.15
CA PRO A 161 4.23 19.48 -1.01
C PRO A 161 4.67 19.41 -2.48
N ARG A 162 5.44 20.40 -2.94
CA ARG A 162 5.98 20.45 -4.31
C ARG A 162 7.12 19.45 -4.50
N GLU A 163 7.98 19.31 -3.50
CA GLU A 163 9.06 18.33 -3.51
C GLU A 163 8.51 16.91 -3.39
N GLU A 164 7.48 16.70 -2.57
CA GLU A 164 6.75 15.43 -2.48
C GLU A 164 6.22 15.00 -3.85
N GLU A 165 5.58 15.91 -4.58
CA GLU A 165 5.08 15.59 -5.93
C GLU A 165 6.22 15.36 -6.91
N SER A 166 7.31 16.11 -6.80
CA SER A 166 8.49 15.91 -7.64
C SER A 166 9.12 14.54 -7.38
N LEU A 167 9.22 14.11 -6.12
CA LEU A 167 9.68 12.79 -5.73
C LEU A 167 8.75 11.70 -6.28
N ARG A 168 7.43 11.85 -6.13
CA ARG A 168 6.43 10.93 -6.69
C ARG A 168 6.55 10.80 -8.20
N ALA A 169 6.68 11.92 -8.90
CA ALA A 169 6.84 11.95 -10.34
C ALA A 169 8.16 11.31 -10.78
N ASN A 170 9.26 11.56 -10.07
CA ASN A 170 10.56 10.96 -10.35
C ASN A 170 10.53 9.43 -10.17
N MET A 171 9.96 8.93 -9.07
CA MET A 171 9.81 7.48 -8.85
C MET A 171 8.92 6.83 -9.91
N ARG A 172 7.83 7.50 -10.34
CA ARG A 172 6.98 7.01 -11.43
C ARG A 172 7.72 6.92 -12.76
N ARG A 173 8.66 7.84 -13.05
CA ARG A 173 9.48 7.82 -14.28
C ARG A 173 10.50 6.69 -14.32
N LEU A 174 10.89 6.15 -13.17
CA LEU A 174 11.84 5.02 -13.09
C LEU A 174 11.19 3.68 -13.44
N ARG A 175 9.85 3.60 -13.39
CA ARG A 175 9.10 2.37 -13.68
C ARG A 175 9.33 1.89 -15.09
N ARG A 176 9.61 0.60 -15.21
CA ARG A 176 9.84 -0.10 -16.47
C ARG A 176 8.64 -0.98 -16.82
N PRO A 177 8.36 -1.18 -18.11
CA PRO A 177 7.35 -2.13 -18.55
C PRO A 177 7.59 -3.55 -18.03
N ASP A 178 8.83 -3.95 -17.74
CA ASP A 178 9.13 -5.31 -17.27
C ASP A 178 9.16 -5.46 -15.74
N ASP A 179 8.85 -4.39 -14.99
CA ASP A 179 8.88 -4.46 -13.53
C ASP A 179 7.79 -5.40 -13.00
N PRO A 180 8.14 -6.29 -12.04
CA PRO A 180 7.23 -7.31 -11.53
C PRO A 180 6.12 -6.74 -10.65
N PHE A 181 6.28 -5.51 -10.14
CA PHE A 181 5.40 -4.88 -9.17
C PHE A 181 5.21 -3.40 -9.49
N VAL A 182 4.15 -2.81 -8.93
CA VAL A 182 3.91 -1.37 -8.98
C VAL A 182 3.87 -0.86 -7.54
N TYR A 183 4.50 0.28 -7.27
CA TYR A 183 4.40 0.91 -5.95
C TYR A 183 4.21 2.41 -6.02
N GLU A 184 3.46 2.95 -5.08
CA GLU A 184 3.36 4.40 -4.86
C GLU A 184 4.05 4.78 -3.54
N ILE A 185 4.39 6.06 -3.40
CA ILE A 185 5.05 6.58 -2.21
C ILE A 185 4.05 7.24 -1.25
N VAL A 186 4.27 7.03 0.04
CA VAL A 186 3.60 7.71 1.15
C VAL A 186 4.67 8.50 1.88
N VAL A 187 4.56 9.83 1.91
CA VAL A 187 5.53 10.69 2.59
C VAL A 187 4.96 11.13 3.92
N VAL A 188 5.73 10.93 4.99
CA VAL A 188 5.36 11.36 6.34
C VAL A 188 6.46 12.24 6.94
N PRO A 189 6.10 13.31 7.65
CA PRO A 189 7.08 14.32 8.06
C PRO A 189 7.74 14.04 9.42
N SER A 190 7.31 13.04 10.19
CA SER A 190 7.82 12.84 11.55
C SER A 190 8.01 11.39 11.97
N PHE A 191 8.75 11.19 13.06
CA PHE A 191 8.94 9.88 13.70
C PHE A 191 7.60 9.26 14.11
N GLU A 192 6.75 10.03 14.80
CA GLU A 192 5.42 9.58 15.23
C GLU A 192 4.55 9.20 14.02
N ASP A 193 4.53 10.03 12.97
CA ASP A 193 3.76 9.77 11.75
C ASP A 193 4.21 8.50 11.03
N ALA A 194 5.51 8.21 11.03
CA ALA A 194 6.05 6.99 10.45
C ALA A 194 5.57 5.73 11.18
N LEU A 195 5.57 5.74 12.52
CA LEU A 195 5.03 4.62 13.30
C LEU A 195 3.53 4.43 13.06
N ILE A 196 2.78 5.53 12.99
CA ILE A 196 1.35 5.51 12.69
C ILE A 196 1.11 4.91 11.29
N ALA A 197 1.84 5.37 10.28
CA ALA A 197 1.74 4.86 8.92
C ALA A 197 1.97 3.34 8.86
N VAL A 198 3.03 2.87 9.52
CA VAL A 198 3.38 1.44 9.59
C VAL A 198 2.28 0.61 10.25
N LEU A 199 1.62 1.12 11.29
CA LEU A 199 0.54 0.43 11.99
C LEU A 199 -0.77 0.41 11.19
N PHE A 200 -1.08 1.49 10.46
CA PHE A 200 -2.38 1.64 9.81
C PHE A 200 -2.41 1.12 8.39
N ASN A 201 -1.32 1.30 7.66
CA ASN A 201 -1.25 0.99 6.24
C ASN A 201 -0.46 -0.30 5.98
N PHE A 202 -1.19 -1.41 5.94
CA PHE A 202 -0.65 -2.73 5.62
C PHE A 202 -0.13 -2.85 4.17
N ASN A 203 -0.49 -1.92 3.27
CA ASN A 203 0.06 -1.92 1.91
C ASN A 203 1.52 -1.49 1.89
N ILE A 204 2.01 -0.84 2.95
CA ILE A 204 3.43 -0.52 3.09
C ILE A 204 4.23 -1.83 3.12
N GLN A 205 5.22 -1.93 2.23
CA GLN A 205 6.12 -3.07 2.13
C GLN A 205 7.59 -2.68 2.22
N ALA A 206 7.93 -1.41 2.09
CA ALA A 206 9.27 -0.88 2.31
C ALA A 206 9.22 0.50 2.97
N CYS A 207 10.26 0.84 3.72
CA CYS A 207 10.42 2.15 4.35
C CYS A 207 11.79 2.75 4.00
N VAL A 208 11.78 4.00 3.57
CA VAL A 208 12.95 4.82 3.28
C VAL A 208 13.01 5.91 4.34
N ILE A 209 13.95 5.79 5.26
CA ILE A 209 14.12 6.71 6.39
C ILE A 209 15.24 7.68 6.03
N ARG A 210 14.94 8.98 6.04
CA ARG A 210 15.95 10.01 5.77
C ARG A 210 16.53 10.56 7.08
N TYR A 211 17.47 11.49 7.00
CA TYR A 211 18.28 11.91 8.15
C TYR A 211 17.72 13.14 8.89
N ASP A 212 16.77 13.86 8.29
CA ASP A 212 16.23 15.11 8.84
C ASP A 212 14.71 15.02 8.96
N PHE A 213 14.22 14.76 10.17
CA PHE A 213 12.80 14.84 10.50
C PHE A 213 12.59 15.00 12.02
N PRO A 214 11.56 15.75 12.45
CA PRO A 214 11.22 15.92 13.86
C PRO A 214 10.62 14.65 14.45
N PHE A 215 10.68 14.56 15.77
CA PHE A 215 10.05 13.46 16.50
C PHE A 215 8.50 13.55 16.48
N LYS A 216 7.96 14.74 16.73
CA LYS A 216 6.52 14.95 16.97
C LYS A 216 5.72 15.12 15.69
N SER A 217 4.55 14.50 15.66
CA SER A 217 3.55 14.70 14.61
C SER A 217 2.85 16.04 14.75
N ASP A 218 2.54 16.67 13.61
CA ASP A 218 1.63 17.82 13.54
C ASP A 218 0.15 17.41 13.71
N HIS A 219 -0.17 16.13 13.49
CA HIS A 219 -1.52 15.60 13.59
C HIS A 219 -1.92 15.38 15.06
N GLN A 220 -2.89 16.16 15.53
CA GLN A 220 -3.41 16.09 16.90
C GLN A 220 -4.69 15.24 16.99
N LEU A 221 -4.63 13.96 16.60
CA LEU A 221 -5.76 13.06 16.83
C LEU A 221 -5.54 12.25 18.13
N ASP A 222 -6.55 12.21 18.98
CA ASP A 222 -6.47 11.51 20.27
C ASP A 222 -6.24 10.00 20.10
N ILE A 223 -6.75 9.39 19.02
CA ILE A 223 -6.50 7.97 18.70
C ILE A 223 -5.02 7.70 18.41
N LEU A 224 -4.36 8.61 17.70
CA LEU A 224 -2.94 8.52 17.38
C LEU A 224 -2.10 8.65 18.65
N ARG A 225 -2.49 9.59 19.52
CA ARG A 225 -1.83 9.80 20.81
C ARG A 225 -1.99 8.61 21.73
N GLN A 226 -3.15 7.97 21.80
CA GLN A 226 -3.36 6.81 22.66
C GLN A 226 -2.53 5.60 22.19
N LEU A 227 -2.49 5.35 20.88
CA LEU A 227 -1.64 4.30 20.32
C LEU A 227 -0.15 4.56 20.60
N LEU A 228 0.28 5.82 20.45
CA LEU A 228 1.64 6.23 20.77
C LEU A 228 1.92 6.20 22.28
N GLN A 229 0.93 6.43 23.15
CA GLN A 229 1.11 6.37 24.61
C GLN A 229 1.54 4.98 25.09
N ASP A 230 1.03 3.91 24.48
CA ASP A 230 1.48 2.55 24.79
C ASP A 230 2.97 2.36 24.44
N PHE A 231 3.45 2.97 23.35
CA PHE A 231 4.88 3.02 23.02
C PHE A 231 5.70 3.91 23.95
N ARG A 232 5.08 4.95 24.51
CA ARG A 232 5.75 5.88 25.44
C ARG A 232 5.87 5.31 26.86
N ASN A 233 5.00 4.37 27.21
CA ASN A 233 4.91 3.77 28.55
C ASN A 233 5.88 2.60 28.78
N ASP A 234 6.64 2.17 27.77
CA ASP A 234 7.62 1.07 27.88
C ASP A 234 8.93 1.47 28.61
N GLY A 235 8.81 2.38 29.58
CA GLY A 235 9.84 2.77 30.55
C GLY A 235 10.69 3.97 30.12
N ASP A 236 10.58 5.09 30.86
CA ASP A 236 11.51 6.23 31.04
C ASP A 236 12.24 6.86 29.81
N SER A 237 11.96 6.39 28.60
CA SER A 237 12.81 6.58 27.42
C SER A 237 12.29 7.67 26.50
N THR A 238 11.00 8.01 26.49
CA THR A 238 10.50 9.03 25.56
C THR A 238 11.07 10.42 25.87
N GLY A 239 11.24 10.76 27.15
CA GLY A 239 11.90 12.00 27.55
C GLY A 239 13.39 12.04 27.19
N GLN A 240 14.04 10.88 27.03
CA GLN A 240 15.42 10.74 26.57
C GLN A 240 15.51 10.74 25.04
N ILE A 241 14.51 10.18 24.35
CA ILE A 241 14.43 10.16 22.89
C ILE A 241 14.20 11.57 22.34
N GLU A 242 13.28 12.36 22.92
CA GLU A 242 13.10 13.76 22.54
C GLU A 242 14.36 14.63 22.77
N GLN A 243 15.34 14.14 23.53
CA GLN A 243 16.64 14.79 23.79
C GLN A 243 17.78 14.27 22.90
N LEU A 244 17.53 13.24 22.07
CA LEU A 244 18.51 12.76 21.11
C LEU A 244 18.74 13.79 20.01
N GLN A 245 19.92 13.74 19.38
CA GLN A 245 20.16 14.52 18.17
C GLN A 245 19.30 13.96 17.03
N GLU A 246 18.84 14.83 16.12
CA GLU A 246 17.96 14.45 15.00
C GLU A 246 18.54 13.30 14.17
N ASN A 247 19.86 13.26 14.01
CA ASN A 247 20.58 12.20 13.29
C ASN A 247 20.42 10.80 13.92
N ASP A 248 20.08 10.69 15.20
CA ASP A 248 19.86 9.41 15.89
C ASP A 248 18.42 8.87 15.70
N TYR A 249 17.49 9.69 15.19
CA TYR A 249 16.12 9.27 14.95
C TYR A 249 16.01 8.22 13.85
N GLY A 250 16.81 8.31 12.80
CA GLY A 250 16.75 7.36 11.68
C GLY A 250 16.98 5.90 12.13
N PRO A 251 18.13 5.58 12.76
CA PRO A 251 18.41 4.23 13.27
C PRO A 251 17.42 3.74 14.32
N LEU A 252 16.97 4.63 15.21
CA LEU A 252 15.98 4.31 16.25
C LEU A 252 14.61 3.98 15.65
N LEU A 253 14.17 4.77 14.68
CA LEU A 253 12.91 4.54 13.97
C LEU A 253 12.95 3.20 13.26
N GLY A 254 14.05 2.89 12.57
CA GLY A 254 14.23 1.59 11.93
C GLY A 254 14.12 0.42 12.91
N ALA A 255 14.70 0.53 14.11
CA ALA A 255 14.56 -0.50 15.15
C ALA A 255 13.11 -0.68 15.60
N LYS A 256 12.39 0.42 15.82
CA LYS A 256 10.97 0.37 16.23
C LYS A 256 10.05 -0.14 15.14
N ILE A 257 10.27 0.25 13.88
CA ILE A 257 9.52 -0.30 12.75
C ILE A 257 9.77 -1.80 12.63
N ALA A 258 11.01 -2.27 12.80
CA ALA A 258 11.32 -3.70 12.73
C ALA A 258 10.74 -4.51 13.91
N GLU A 259 10.54 -3.88 15.07
CA GLU A 259 9.82 -4.50 16.20
C GLU A 259 8.34 -4.70 15.86
N LEU A 260 7.73 -3.73 15.18
CA LEU A 260 6.30 -3.76 14.82
C LEU A 260 5.98 -4.59 13.59
N ARG A 261 6.78 -4.44 12.55
CA ARG A 261 6.62 -5.08 11.25
C ARG A 261 7.99 -5.58 10.77
N PRO A 262 8.52 -6.67 11.35
CA PRO A 262 9.84 -7.21 11.03
C PRO A 262 9.97 -7.65 9.57
N GLU A 263 8.86 -7.83 8.86
CA GLU A 263 8.86 -8.17 7.45
C GLU A 263 9.17 -6.98 6.54
N LEU A 264 9.09 -5.72 7.01
CA LEU A 264 9.32 -4.54 6.18
C LEU A 264 10.79 -4.39 5.79
N ASP A 265 11.01 -4.01 4.53
CA ASP A 265 12.34 -3.70 4.04
C ASP A 265 12.72 -2.27 4.42
N LEU A 266 13.76 -2.11 5.24
CA LEU A 266 14.20 -0.79 5.72
C LEU A 266 15.44 -0.32 4.96
N TYR A 267 15.38 0.93 4.50
CA TYR A 267 16.45 1.63 3.80
C TYR A 267 16.73 2.94 4.53
N LEU A 268 18.01 3.24 4.78
CA LEU A 268 18.43 4.50 5.40
C LEU A 268 19.08 5.38 4.33
N VAL A 269 18.68 6.64 4.25
CA VAL A 269 19.35 7.66 3.43
C VAL A 269 20.00 8.65 4.39
N THR A 270 21.31 8.86 4.23
CA THR A 270 22.10 9.71 5.12
C THR A 270 23.09 10.57 4.34
N ASP A 271 23.44 11.72 4.90
CA ASP A 271 24.48 12.65 4.46
C ASP A 271 25.82 12.45 5.21
N MET A 272 25.82 11.66 6.30
CA MET A 272 27.02 11.31 7.05
C MET A 272 27.77 10.14 6.42
N ALA A 273 29.09 10.08 6.67
CA ALA A 273 29.92 8.97 6.22
C ALA A 273 29.43 7.64 6.83
N VAL A 274 29.36 6.59 6.01
CA VAL A 274 28.83 5.28 6.43
C VAL A 274 29.60 4.72 7.63
N GLU A 275 30.90 5.02 7.72
CA GLU A 275 31.79 4.64 8.80
C GLU A 275 31.37 5.20 10.17
N GLU A 276 30.82 6.41 10.21
CA GLU A 276 30.38 7.06 11.45
C GLU A 276 29.06 6.49 11.96
N ILE A 277 28.18 6.08 11.03
CA ILE A 277 26.88 5.50 11.37
C ILE A 277 27.02 3.98 11.61
N ALA A 278 28.04 3.31 11.07
CA ALA A 278 28.20 1.85 11.18
C ALA A 278 28.12 1.31 12.63
N GLY A 279 28.57 2.08 13.62
CA GLY A 279 28.47 1.72 15.04
C GLY A 279 27.06 1.87 15.64
N LYS A 280 26.20 2.68 15.03
CA LYS A 280 24.80 2.95 15.43
C LYS A 280 23.78 2.25 14.52
N LEU A 281 24.21 1.79 13.36
CA LEU A 281 23.38 1.08 12.38
C LEU A 281 22.99 -0.28 12.94
N ASN A 282 21.71 -0.40 13.23
CA ASN A 282 21.14 -1.67 13.62
C ASN A 282 21.05 -2.60 12.38
N LYS A 283 21.18 -3.92 12.57
CA LYS A 283 21.20 -4.94 11.49
C LYS A 283 19.90 -5.03 10.65
N GLN A 284 18.91 -4.22 10.97
CA GLN A 284 17.57 -4.22 10.38
C GLN A 284 17.55 -3.49 9.02
N PHE A 285 18.48 -2.57 8.77
CA PHE A 285 18.57 -1.88 7.47
C PHE A 285 19.17 -2.81 6.42
N LYS A 286 18.46 -2.99 5.30
CA LYS A 286 18.95 -3.79 4.16
C LYS A 286 20.04 -3.08 3.40
N ARG A 287 19.96 -1.76 3.28
CA ARG A 287 20.94 -0.93 2.59
C ARG A 287 20.91 0.50 3.13
N VAL A 288 22.08 1.13 3.12
CA VAL A 288 22.27 2.55 3.44
C VAL A 288 22.70 3.26 2.17
N PHE A 289 22.06 4.38 1.87
CA PHE A 289 22.33 5.23 0.73
C PHE A 289 22.96 6.53 1.21
N TYR A 290 23.94 7.00 0.44
CA TYR A 290 24.63 8.25 0.71
C TYR A 290 24.10 9.32 -0.25
N ARG A 291 23.53 10.40 0.30
CA ARG A 291 22.96 11.54 -0.46
C ARG A 291 21.77 11.17 -1.38
N GLU A 292 21.24 12.18 -2.07
CA GLU A 292 19.98 12.12 -2.84
C GLU A 292 20.09 11.59 -4.28
N GLU A 293 21.30 11.37 -4.79
CA GLU A 293 21.51 11.28 -6.25
C GLU A 293 21.13 9.91 -6.85
N ASP A 294 20.83 8.91 -6.03
CA ASP A 294 20.72 7.50 -6.45
C ASP A 294 19.30 6.92 -6.37
N TYR A 295 18.28 7.67 -6.83
CA TYR A 295 16.89 7.17 -6.91
C TYR A 295 16.76 5.87 -7.71
N THR A 296 17.61 5.66 -8.72
CA THR A 296 17.61 4.43 -9.52
C THR A 296 18.06 3.22 -8.70
N GLU A 297 19.14 3.35 -7.92
CA GLU A 297 19.61 2.28 -7.05
C GLU A 297 18.63 2.01 -5.89
N LEU A 298 17.96 3.06 -5.40
CA LEU A 298 16.90 2.94 -4.40
C LEU A 298 15.71 2.15 -4.95
N ASP A 299 15.18 2.53 -6.12
CA ASP A 299 14.09 1.83 -6.81
C ASP A 299 14.41 0.34 -7.03
N LEU A 300 15.58 0.04 -7.60
CA LEU A 300 16.02 -1.34 -7.84
C LEU A 300 16.16 -2.13 -6.53
N SER A 301 16.64 -1.48 -5.46
CA SER A 301 16.76 -2.11 -4.14
C SER A 301 15.39 -2.44 -3.55
N ILE A 302 14.43 -1.51 -3.62
CA ILE A 302 13.04 -1.72 -3.19
C ILE A 302 12.41 -2.90 -3.94
N LEU A 303 12.44 -2.88 -5.27
CA LEU A 303 11.87 -3.95 -6.09
C LEU A 303 12.52 -5.31 -5.81
N ARG A 304 13.86 -5.35 -5.66
CA ARG A 304 14.59 -6.57 -5.31
C ARG A 304 14.20 -7.09 -3.93
N GLY A 305 14.06 -6.22 -2.94
CA GLY A 305 13.66 -6.57 -1.58
C GLY A 305 12.29 -7.23 -1.53
N VAL A 306 11.29 -6.58 -2.15
CA VAL A 306 9.93 -7.11 -2.24
C VAL A 306 9.89 -8.40 -3.07
N LYS A 307 10.63 -8.48 -4.17
CA LYS A 307 10.73 -9.71 -5.00
C LYS A 307 11.24 -10.90 -4.20
N ALA A 308 12.20 -10.70 -3.30
CA ALA A 308 12.73 -11.77 -2.47
C ALA A 308 11.66 -12.32 -1.50
N ARG A 309 10.80 -11.46 -0.95
CA ARG A 309 9.69 -11.86 -0.07
C ARG A 309 8.49 -12.44 -0.84
N TYR A 310 8.26 -11.99 -2.07
CA TYR A 310 7.21 -12.50 -2.96
C TYR A 310 7.52 -13.90 -3.53
N ARG A 311 8.76 -14.38 -3.40
CA ARG A 311 9.21 -15.63 -4.00
C ARG A 311 8.46 -16.85 -3.42
N THR A 312 7.85 -17.65 -4.30
CA THR A 312 7.15 -18.89 -3.97
C THR A 312 7.75 -20.07 -4.74
N PRO A 313 8.83 -20.72 -4.23
CA PRO A 313 9.60 -21.70 -5.00
C PRO A 313 8.76 -22.85 -5.56
N PHE A 314 7.96 -23.50 -4.72
CA PHE A 314 7.12 -24.62 -5.13
C PHE A 314 6.06 -24.22 -6.16
N PHE A 315 5.31 -23.15 -5.93
CA PHE A 315 4.29 -22.68 -6.88
C PHE A 315 4.90 -22.21 -8.21
N THR A 316 6.05 -21.54 -8.15
CA THR A 316 6.78 -21.11 -9.36
C THR A 316 7.22 -22.33 -10.17
N ALA A 317 7.80 -23.34 -9.51
CA ALA A 317 8.17 -24.59 -10.16
C ALA A 317 6.96 -25.32 -10.77
N LEU A 318 5.83 -25.37 -10.05
CA LEU A 318 4.57 -25.95 -10.54
C LEU A 318 4.05 -25.24 -11.80
N LYS A 319 4.10 -23.91 -11.81
CA LYS A 319 3.67 -23.08 -12.94
C LYS A 319 4.58 -23.24 -14.16
N GLU A 320 5.89 -23.38 -13.96
CA GLU A 320 6.81 -23.63 -15.08
C GLU A 320 6.67 -25.06 -15.62
N TYR A 321 6.52 -26.05 -14.74
CA TYR A 321 6.27 -27.43 -15.14
C TYR A 321 4.98 -27.57 -15.95
N SER A 322 3.90 -26.89 -15.56
CA SER A 322 2.62 -26.95 -16.28
C SER A 322 2.69 -26.38 -17.71
N LYS A 323 3.77 -25.66 -18.07
CA LYS A 323 4.03 -25.18 -19.44
C LYS A 323 4.93 -26.13 -20.24
N GLN A 324 5.73 -26.96 -19.59
CA GLN A 324 6.66 -27.86 -20.27
C GLN A 324 5.89 -28.95 -21.06
N PRO A 325 6.33 -29.33 -22.27
CA PRO A 325 5.77 -30.47 -22.98
C PRO A 325 6.20 -31.77 -22.28
N THR A 326 5.25 -32.53 -21.74
CA THR A 326 5.54 -33.80 -21.04
C THR A 326 5.19 -35.00 -21.92
N GLY A 327 5.96 -36.08 -21.77
CA GLY A 327 5.76 -37.34 -22.49
C GLY A 327 4.42 -38.02 -22.15
N VAL A 328 3.98 -38.92 -23.03
CA VAL A 328 2.64 -39.54 -23.01
C VAL A 328 2.45 -40.55 -21.84
N PHE A 329 3.53 -40.96 -21.17
CA PHE A 329 3.48 -41.86 -20.02
C PHE A 329 3.44 -41.07 -18.70
N HIS A 330 2.30 -40.43 -18.45
CA HIS A 330 2.01 -39.85 -17.14
C HIS A 330 1.20 -40.86 -16.31
N ALA A 331 1.61 -41.12 -15.06
CA ALA A 331 1.00 -42.15 -14.22
C ALA A 331 -0.46 -41.84 -13.83
N LEU A 332 -0.87 -40.57 -13.91
CA LEU A 332 -2.21 -40.13 -13.50
C LEU A 332 -3.20 -40.11 -14.68
N PRO A 333 -4.43 -40.60 -14.48
CA PRO A 333 -5.39 -40.91 -15.56
C PRO A 333 -5.95 -39.67 -16.28
N ILE A 334 -5.86 -38.48 -15.68
CA ILE A 334 -6.36 -37.24 -16.28
C ILE A 334 -5.37 -36.67 -17.30
N SER A 335 -4.08 -36.99 -17.18
CA SER A 335 -3.01 -36.73 -18.16
C SER A 335 -3.09 -35.31 -18.76
N ARG A 336 -3.11 -34.29 -17.90
CA ARG A 336 -3.22 -32.86 -18.31
C ARG A 336 -4.50 -32.56 -19.10
N ALA A 337 -5.63 -33.01 -18.56
CA ALA A 337 -6.98 -32.90 -19.12
C ALA A 337 -7.24 -33.66 -20.44
N LYS A 338 -6.27 -34.40 -21.00
CA LYS A 338 -6.48 -35.11 -22.28
C LYS A 338 -7.63 -36.10 -22.23
N SER A 339 -7.79 -36.82 -21.11
CA SER A 339 -8.88 -37.79 -20.91
C SER A 339 -10.24 -37.10 -20.74
N ILE A 340 -10.26 -35.90 -20.15
CA ILE A 340 -11.46 -35.08 -19.96
C ILE A 340 -11.93 -34.51 -21.30
N ILE A 341 -11.01 -33.93 -22.08
CA ILE A 341 -11.30 -33.34 -23.40
C ILE A 341 -11.87 -34.39 -24.37
N LYS A 342 -11.34 -35.62 -24.33
CA LYS A 342 -11.80 -36.73 -25.19
C LYS A 342 -13.07 -37.41 -24.68
N SER A 343 -13.53 -37.09 -23.47
CA SER A 343 -14.74 -37.69 -22.91
C SER A 343 -15.98 -36.98 -23.46
N ASN A 344 -17.06 -37.74 -23.66
CA ASN A 344 -18.37 -37.19 -24.03
C ASN A 344 -19.19 -36.73 -22.82
N TRP A 345 -18.75 -37.06 -21.59
CA TRP A 345 -19.57 -36.95 -20.39
C TRP A 345 -19.10 -35.92 -19.37
N ILE A 346 -17.79 -35.59 -19.36
CA ILE A 346 -17.18 -34.81 -18.27
C ILE A 346 -16.46 -33.54 -18.75
N GLN A 347 -16.79 -33.03 -19.94
CA GLN A 347 -16.19 -31.78 -20.44
C GLN A 347 -16.57 -30.57 -19.60
N ASP A 348 -17.74 -30.63 -18.96
CA ASP A 348 -18.21 -29.65 -17.97
C ASP A 348 -17.23 -29.49 -16.80
N MET A 349 -16.51 -30.55 -16.39
CA MET A 349 -15.45 -30.45 -15.38
C MET A 349 -14.32 -29.51 -15.80
N LEU A 350 -13.92 -29.53 -17.08
CA LEU A 350 -12.89 -28.63 -17.60
C LEU A 350 -13.39 -27.19 -17.62
N GLN A 351 -14.66 -27.00 -17.95
CA GLN A 351 -15.29 -25.68 -17.98
C GLN A 351 -15.46 -25.09 -16.58
N PHE A 352 -15.77 -25.93 -15.59
CA PHE A 352 -15.94 -25.53 -14.19
C PHE A 352 -14.62 -25.22 -13.48
N TYR A 353 -13.65 -26.15 -13.50
CA TYR A 353 -12.38 -25.99 -12.79
C TYR A 353 -11.33 -25.17 -13.56
N GLY A 354 -11.47 -25.10 -14.89
CA GLY A 354 -10.49 -24.52 -15.78
C GLY A 354 -9.31 -25.45 -16.08
N PRO A 355 -8.56 -25.18 -17.17
CA PRO A 355 -7.51 -26.09 -17.65
C PRO A 355 -6.25 -26.13 -16.76
N ASN A 356 -5.96 -25.05 -16.03
CA ASN A 356 -4.71 -24.90 -15.29
C ASN A 356 -4.54 -25.93 -14.16
N ILE A 357 -5.63 -26.29 -13.47
CA ILE A 357 -5.61 -27.30 -12.38
C ILE A 357 -5.14 -28.65 -12.94
N PHE A 358 -5.67 -29.05 -14.09
CA PHE A 358 -5.30 -30.30 -14.73
C PHE A 358 -3.92 -30.24 -15.39
N MET A 359 -3.52 -29.10 -15.95
CA MET A 359 -2.17 -28.92 -16.50
C MET A 359 -1.07 -28.93 -15.42
N ALA A 360 -1.41 -28.51 -14.20
CA ALA A 360 -0.53 -28.56 -13.03
C ALA A 360 -0.52 -29.93 -12.35
N GLU A 361 -1.37 -30.88 -12.75
CA GLU A 361 -1.33 -32.25 -12.25
C GLU A 361 0.03 -32.88 -12.58
N THR A 362 0.74 -33.32 -11.55
CA THR A 362 2.09 -33.88 -11.67
C THR A 362 2.26 -35.05 -10.72
N SER A 363 3.13 -35.98 -11.10
CA SER A 363 3.55 -37.10 -10.27
C SER A 363 5.07 -37.11 -10.13
N ALA A 364 5.56 -37.43 -8.93
CA ALA A 364 7.00 -37.47 -8.64
C ALA A 364 7.77 -38.47 -9.53
N THR A 365 7.08 -39.45 -10.13
CA THR A 365 7.66 -40.49 -10.99
C THR A 365 8.27 -39.97 -12.28
N SER A 366 7.85 -38.80 -12.76
CA SER A 366 8.33 -38.23 -14.02
C SER A 366 9.56 -37.33 -13.87
N GLY A 367 10.07 -37.15 -12.63
CA GLY A 367 11.28 -36.37 -12.34
C GLY A 367 11.16 -34.90 -12.76
N GLY A 368 10.72 -34.03 -11.86
CA GLY A 368 10.65 -32.61 -12.21
C GLY A 368 10.25 -31.63 -11.13
N LEU A 369 9.56 -32.05 -10.06
CA LEU A 369 9.00 -31.08 -9.10
C LEU A 369 9.38 -31.23 -7.63
N ASP A 370 10.00 -32.35 -7.22
CA ASP A 370 10.29 -32.78 -5.83
C ASP A 370 9.29 -33.81 -5.25
N SER A 371 9.69 -34.50 -4.19
CA SER A 371 8.85 -35.48 -3.46
C SER A 371 8.40 -34.87 -2.13
N LEU A 372 7.10 -34.95 -1.80
CA LEU A 372 6.60 -34.47 -0.51
C LEU A 372 7.16 -35.28 0.67
N LEU A 373 7.39 -36.59 0.46
CA LEU A 373 7.90 -37.50 1.49
C LEU A 373 9.40 -37.35 1.74
N GLU A 374 10.15 -36.94 0.72
CA GLU A 374 11.59 -36.72 0.80
C GLU A 374 11.96 -35.46 -0.02
N PRO A 375 11.66 -34.26 0.52
CA PRO A 375 11.83 -33.03 -0.22
C PRO A 375 13.31 -32.62 -0.29
N THR A 376 13.80 -32.41 -1.50
CA THR A 376 15.19 -32.00 -1.81
C THR A 376 15.29 -30.77 -2.70
N GLY A 377 14.18 -30.32 -3.28
CA GLY A 377 14.11 -29.25 -4.27
C GLY A 377 13.11 -28.13 -3.87
N PRO A 378 12.21 -27.70 -4.77
CA PRO A 378 11.29 -26.59 -4.49
C PRO A 378 10.39 -26.76 -3.26
N ILE A 379 10.03 -27.98 -2.87
CA ILE A 379 9.25 -28.22 -1.64
C ILE A 379 10.13 -27.95 -0.42
N LYS A 380 11.38 -28.41 -0.43
CA LYS A 380 12.34 -28.16 0.65
C LYS A 380 12.60 -26.68 0.84
N GLU A 381 12.85 -25.94 -0.24
CA GLU A 381 13.06 -24.50 -0.19
C GLU A 381 11.81 -23.76 0.34
N ALA A 382 10.62 -24.20 -0.08
CA ALA A 382 9.37 -23.65 0.43
C ALA A 382 9.16 -23.92 1.93
N GLN A 383 9.54 -25.10 2.43
CA GLN A 383 9.55 -25.41 3.87
C GLN A 383 10.54 -24.50 4.62
N GLU A 384 11.74 -24.27 4.11
CA GLU A 384 12.71 -23.37 4.77
C GLU A 384 12.23 -21.90 4.80
N LEU A 385 11.56 -21.45 3.75
CA LEU A 385 10.89 -20.15 3.73
C LEU A 385 9.74 -20.08 4.73
N ALA A 386 8.90 -21.12 4.81
CA ALA A 386 7.82 -21.18 5.79
C ALA A 386 8.36 -21.17 7.22
N ALA A 387 9.42 -21.94 7.52
CA ALA A 387 10.07 -21.93 8.83
C ALA A 387 10.51 -20.52 9.24
N ARG A 388 11.11 -19.76 8.31
CA ARG A 388 11.45 -18.34 8.55
C ARG A 388 10.22 -17.46 8.80
N ALA A 389 9.20 -17.59 7.97
CA ALA A 389 7.99 -16.76 8.07
C ALA A 389 7.22 -17.01 9.38
N PHE A 390 7.16 -18.26 9.85
CA PHE A 390 6.46 -18.63 11.08
C PHE A 390 7.36 -18.60 12.33
N GLY A 391 8.63 -18.21 12.22
CA GLY A 391 9.57 -18.23 13.34
C GLY A 391 9.84 -19.63 13.90
N ALA A 392 9.68 -20.68 13.07
CA ALA A 392 9.88 -22.07 13.45
C ALA A 392 11.30 -22.53 13.13
N LYS A 393 11.78 -23.54 13.86
CA LYS A 393 13.06 -24.18 13.53
C LYS A 393 12.97 -24.99 12.23
N GLN A 394 11.85 -25.68 12.05
CA GLN A 394 11.56 -26.53 10.89
C GLN A 394 10.05 -26.53 10.65
N THR A 395 9.65 -26.75 9.40
CA THR A 395 8.25 -26.90 9.00
C THR A 395 8.13 -28.03 8.00
N TYR A 396 7.00 -28.74 8.05
CA TYR A 396 6.65 -29.81 7.14
C TYR A 396 5.26 -29.53 6.57
N PHE A 397 5.07 -29.80 5.28
CA PHE A 397 3.76 -29.67 4.65
C PHE A 397 3.02 -31.00 4.72
N VAL A 398 1.74 -30.95 5.04
CA VAL A 398 0.83 -32.10 5.14
C VAL A 398 -0.37 -31.78 4.26
N THR A 399 -0.82 -32.75 3.46
CA THR A 399 -1.92 -32.61 2.50
C THR A 399 -3.11 -33.47 2.88
#